data_AF-A0A8S2YDA4-F1
#
_entry.id   AF-A0A8S2YDA4-F1
#
_cell.length_a   1.000
_cell.length_b   1.000
_cell.length_c   1.000
_cell.angle_alpha   90.00
_cell.angle_beta   90.00
_cell.angle_gamma   90.00
#
_symmetry.space_group_name_H-M   'P 1'
#
loop_
_entity.id
_entity.type
_entity.pdbx_description
1 polymer ?
#
loop_
_entity_poly.entity_id
_entity_poly.type
_entity_poly.pdbx_seq_one_letter_code
_entity_poly.pdbx_strand_id
1 'polypeptide(L)' 'RDQMSALLKHTQTTDIEESEKNIMRGVLSLKMKKVRDIMTNLIDVFMLETDRVVDDELVLTVHGYGYSRIPVYENQR' A
#
# COMPACT_ATOMS: atom_id res chain seq x y z
N ARG A 1 -0.12 1.06 25.57
CA ARG A 1 -0.56 2.02 24.52
C ARG A 1 -0.34 3.44 25.02
N ASP A 2 -0.58 3.64 26.32
CA ASP A 2 -0.55 4.94 26.99
C ASP A 2 0.85 5.56 27.01
N GLN A 3 1.90 4.77 27.29
CA GLN A 3 3.29 5.24 27.33
C GLN A 3 3.76 5.86 26.00
N MET A 4 3.48 5.22 24.86
CA MET A 4 3.96 5.71 23.55
C MET A 4 3.07 6.81 22.95
N SER A 5 1.77 6.80 23.26
CA SER A 5 0.91 7.96 22.96
C SER A 5 1.22 9.17 23.84
N ALA A 6 1.64 8.94 25.09
CA ALA A 6 2.07 9.99 25.99
C ALA A 6 3.38 10.62 25.52
N LEU A 7 4.33 9.81 25.02
CA LEU A 7 5.54 10.29 24.35
C LEU A 7 5.20 11.20 23.16
N LEU A 8 4.22 10.83 22.31
CA LEU A 8 3.77 11.71 21.23
C LEU A 8 3.16 13.03 21.71
N LYS A 9 2.40 13.01 22.81
CA LYS A 9 1.86 14.21 23.43
C LYS A 9 2.96 15.10 24.01
N HIS A 10 4.01 14.51 24.58
CA HIS A 10 5.21 15.23 25.03
C HIS A 10 6.04 15.79 23.87
N THR A 11 6.13 15.10 22.75
CA THR A 11 6.84 15.62 21.56
C THR A 11 6.10 16.74 20.84
N GLN A 12 4.85 17.05 21.18
CA GLN A 12 4.19 18.27 20.68
C GLN A 12 4.87 19.54 21.20
N THR A 13 5.57 19.47 22.33
CA THR A 13 6.33 20.59 22.91
C THR A 13 7.80 20.58 22.49
N THR A 14 8.20 19.69 21.59
CA THR A 14 9.55 19.58 21.04
C THR A 14 9.53 19.98 19.57
N ASP A 15 10.62 20.58 19.06
CA ASP A 15 10.81 21.01 17.66
C ASP A 15 10.96 19.82 16.67
N ILE A 16 10.07 18.83 16.77
CA ILE A 16 9.96 17.75 15.80
C ILE A 16 9.10 18.25 14.64
N GLU A 17 9.59 18.06 13.42
CA GLU A 17 8.89 18.46 12.20
C GLU A 17 7.56 17.70 12.05
N GLU A 18 6.58 18.32 11.38
CA GLU A 18 5.26 17.69 11.20
C GLU A 18 5.34 16.41 10.35
N SER A 19 6.32 16.32 9.44
CA SER A 19 6.63 15.12 8.64
C SER A 19 6.99 13.92 9.54
N GLU A 20 7.89 14.14 10.51
CA GLU A 20 8.32 13.13 11.48
C GLU A 20 7.17 12.73 12.41
N LYS A 21 6.38 13.71 12.88
CA LYS A 21 5.16 13.45 13.67
C LYS A 21 4.18 12.56 12.90
N ASN A 22 3.99 12.80 11.60
CA ASN A 22 3.11 11.99 10.75
C ASN A 22 3.63 10.58 10.53
N ILE A 23 4.94 10.40 10.35
CA ILE A 23 5.57 9.08 10.28
C ILE A 23 5.33 8.31 11.59
N MET A 24 5.59 8.94 12.74
CA MET A 24 5.39 8.30 14.05
C MET A 24 3.92 7.91 14.29
N ARG A 25 2.98 8.79 13.98
CA ARG A 25 1.54 8.48 14.02
C ARG A 25 1.17 7.31 13.11
N GLY A 26 1.72 7.29 11.89
CA GLY A 26 1.58 6.21 10.92
C GLY A 26 2.01 4.86 11.49
N VAL A 27 3.22 4.79 12.05
CA VAL A 27 3.79 3.59 12.68
C VAL A 27 2.93 3.07 13.83
N LEU A 28 2.48 3.96 14.72
CA LEU A 28 1.60 3.57 15.83
C LEU A 28 0.26 3.01 15.35
N SER A 29 -0.29 3.56 14.26
CA SER A 29 -1.55 3.09 13.68
C SER A 29 -1.42 1.71 13.03
N LEU A 30 -0.25 1.35 12.48
CA LEU A 30 -0.03 0.09 11.76
C LEU A 30 -0.34 -1.13 12.63
N LYS A 31 -0.03 -1.10 13.93
CA LYS A 31 -0.31 -2.22 14.85
C LYS A 31 -1.81 -2.58 14.92
N MET A 32 -2.71 -1.64 14.62
CA MET A 32 -4.15 -1.87 14.63
C MET A 32 -4.77 -2.10 13.26
N LYS A 33 -4.07 -1.73 12.18
CA LYS A 33 -4.61 -1.87 10.82
C LYS A 33 -4.65 -3.34 10.44
N LYS A 34 -5.76 -3.77 9.85
CA LYS A 34 -5.89 -5.07 9.21
C LYS A 34 -5.52 -4.94 7.73
N VAL A 35 -5.11 -6.03 7.10
CA VAL A 35 -4.78 -6.06 5.66
C VAL A 35 -5.93 -5.50 4.82
N ARG A 36 -7.16 -5.91 5.13
CA ARG A 36 -8.38 -5.42 4.44
C ARG A 36 -8.59 -3.91 4.53
N ASP A 37 -8.00 -3.23 5.50
CA ASP A 37 -8.19 -1.79 5.70
C ASP A 37 -7.25 -0.96 4.79
N ILE A 38 -6.26 -1.61 4.15
CA ILE A 38 -5.23 -0.95 3.33
C ILE A 38 -4.97 -1.63 1.97
N MET A 39 -5.51 -2.82 1.72
CA MET A 39 -5.33 -3.52 0.46
C MET A 39 -6.16 -2.87 -0.66
N THR A 40 -5.69 -2.99 -1.90
CA THR A 40 -6.49 -2.70 -3.08
C THR A 40 -7.59 -3.75 -3.22
N ASN A 41 -8.84 -3.33 -3.49
CA ASN A 41 -9.92 -4.30 -3.72
C ASN A 41 -9.61 -5.11 -4.97
N LEU A 42 -9.95 -6.40 -4.95
CA LEU A 42 -9.66 -7.30 -6.07
C LEU A 42 -10.19 -6.78 -7.42
N ILE A 43 -11.37 -6.15 -7.42
CA ILE A 43 -11.99 -5.56 -8.62
C ILE A 43 -11.14 -4.44 -9.26
N ASP A 44 -10.32 -3.76 -8.45
CA ASP A 44 -9.48 -2.63 -8.86
C ASP A 44 -8.05 -3.09 -9.25
N VAL A 45 -7.74 -4.39 -9.15
CA VAL A 45 -6.41 -4.93 -9.45
C VAL A 45 -6.28 -5.24 -10.95
N PHE A 46 -5.26 -4.69 -11.60
CA PHE A 46 -4.83 -5.14 -12.92
C PHE A 46 -4.12 -6.50 -12.81
N MET A 47 -4.65 -7.52 -13.49
CA MET A 47 -4.18 -8.90 -13.44
C MET A 47 -4.12 -9.49 -14.85
N LEU A 48 -3.24 -10.45 -15.08
CA LEU A 48 -3.10 -11.15 -16.35
C LEU A 48 -3.56 -12.60 -16.24
N GLU A 49 -4.20 -13.10 -17.29
CA GLU A 49 -4.52 -14.51 -17.42
C GLU A 49 -3.26 -15.30 -17.79
N THR A 50 -3.11 -16.52 -17.27
CA THR A 50 -1.90 -17.34 -17.49
C THR A 50 -1.66 -17.67 -18.96
N ASP A 51 -2.72 -17.76 -19.75
CA ASP A 51 -2.67 -18.11 -21.18
C ASP A 51 -2.60 -16.86 -22.08
N ARG A 52 -2.47 -15.65 -21.49
CA ARG A 52 -2.37 -14.42 -22.27
C ARG A 52 -1.05 -14.39 -23.06
N VAL A 53 -1.17 -14.31 -24.37
CA VAL A 53 -0.02 -14.09 -25.27
C VAL A 53 0.62 -12.73 -24.99
N VAL A 54 1.94 -12.73 -24.88
CA VAL A 54 2.73 -11.52 -24.68
C VAL A 54 3.02 -10.89 -26.04
N ASP A 55 2.27 -9.84 -26.35
CA ASP A 55 2.39 -9.02 -27.57
C ASP A 55 2.76 -7.56 -27.22
N ASP A 56 3.06 -6.77 -28.25
CA ASP A 56 3.45 -5.36 -28.09
C ASP A 56 2.34 -4.53 -27.42
N GLU A 57 1.07 -4.84 -27.69
CA GLU A 57 -0.09 -4.17 -27.09
C GLU A 57 -0.14 -4.41 -25.57
N LEU A 58 0.10 -5.65 -25.13
CA LEU A 58 0.18 -5.99 -23.72
C LEU A 58 1.35 -5.27 -23.05
N VAL A 59 2.52 -5.23 -23.68
CA VAL A 59 3.69 -4.53 -23.13
C VAL A 59 3.40 -3.04 -22.96
N LEU A 60 2.77 -2.40 -23.95
CA LEU A 60 2.34 -1.00 -23.85
C LEU A 60 1.30 -0.79 -22.74
N THR A 61 0.35 -1.73 -22.60
CA THR A 61 -0.67 -1.70 -21.54
C THR A 61 -0.03 -1.78 -20.16
N VAL A 62 0.86 -2.76 -19.94
CA VAL A 62 1.62 -2.94 -18.69
C VAL A 62 2.44 -1.69 -18.37
N HIS A 63 3.12 -1.12 -19.37
CA HIS A 63 3.88 0.12 -19.21
C HIS A 63 2.99 1.30 -18.83
N GLY A 64 1.81 1.41 -19.44
CA GLY A 64 0.82 2.45 -19.13
C GLY A 64 0.31 2.39 -17.68
N TYR A 65 0.14 1.19 -17.11
CA TYR A 65 -0.20 1.02 -15.69
C TYR A 65 0.98 1.32 -14.75
N GLY A 66 2.22 1.03 -15.19
CA GLY A 66 3.43 1.34 -14.42
C GLY A 66 3.64 0.48 -13.17
N TYR A 67 2.93 -0.64 -13.03
CA TYR A 67 3.11 -1.54 -11.88
C TYR A 67 4.34 -2.43 -12.06
N SER A 68 5.18 -2.52 -11.02
CA SER A 68 6.35 -3.42 -11.03
C SER A 68 6.00 -4.89 -10.80
N ARG A 69 4.79 -5.19 -10.30
CA ARG A 69 4.30 -6.54 -10.03
C ARG A 69 2.86 -6.64 -10.49
N ILE A 70 2.56 -7.67 -11.27
CA ILE A 70 1.23 -7.93 -11.80
C ILE A 70 0.85 -9.36 -11.44
N PRO A 71 -0.24 -9.58 -10.71
CA PRO A 71 -0.73 -10.93 -10.43
C PRO A 71 -1.13 -11.64 -11.73
N VAL A 72 -0.80 -12.94 -11.80
CA VAL A 72 -1.22 -13.84 -12.88
C VAL A 72 -2.21 -14.85 -12.29
N TYR A 73 -3.32 -15.10 -12.97
CA TYR A 73 -4.37 -16.03 -12.51
C TYR A 73 -4.66 -17.11 -13.57
N GLU A 74 -5.22 -18.22 -13.10
CA GLU A 74 -5.68 -19.34 -13.93
C GLU A 74 -7.16 -19.62 -13.62
N ASN A 75 -7.97 -19.86 -14.67
CA ASN A 75 -9.41 -20.12 -14.62
C ASN A 75 -10.31 -18.96 -14.16
N GLN A 76 -10.16 -18.49 -12.93
CA GLN A 76 -11.03 -17.45 -12.35
C GLN A 76 -10.23 -16.43 -11.55
N ARG A 77 -10.71 -15.18 -11.59
CA ARG A 77 -10.15 -14.03 -10.89
C ARG A 77 -10.78 -13.83 -9.53
#